data_AF-A0A6G1RWR8-F1
#
_entry.id   AF-A0A6G1RWR8-F1
#
_cell.length_a   1.000
_cell.length_b   1.000
_cell.length_c   1.000
_cell.angle_alpha   90.00
_cell.angle_beta   90.00
_cell.angle_gamma   90.00
#
_symmetry.space_group_name_H-M   'P 1'
#
loop_
_entity.id
_entity.type
_entity.pdbx_description
1 polymer ?
#
loop_
_entity_poly.entity_id
_entity_poly.type
_entity_poly.pdbx_seq_one_letter_code
_entity_poly.pdbx_strand_id
1 'polypeptide(L)'
;MASSRQAKIERYKQKKELENRLASMRTFVESGQADEDQIREFYVLQIQKWINTSLEEIESIDQEMVILRSRATAKQPSAPPHATSRPVRAPMKPFILTRDAAQAKVFGAGYPGLPTVTVDDWYEQRRRQGLVSAQGAPQRTPAGITDEDLQKQQQEKKEEEDDEEALQKARNWDDWKDTHPRGYGNRQNMG
;
A
#
# COMPACT_ATOMS: atom_id res chain seq x y z
N MET A 1 20.22 -10.88 4.97
CA MET A 1 18.78 -10.60 4.77
C MET A 1 18.00 -11.85 4.35
N ALA A 2 18.48 -12.64 3.38
CA ALA A 2 17.81 -13.87 2.91
C ALA A 2 17.46 -14.91 4.01
N SER A 3 18.36 -15.18 4.97
CA SER A 3 18.12 -16.16 6.04
C SER A 3 17.00 -15.74 7.02
N SER A 4 16.91 -14.44 7.35
CA SER A 4 15.85 -13.90 8.23
C SER A 4 14.47 -13.97 7.56
N ARG A 5 14.42 -13.67 6.26
CA ARG A 5 13.19 -13.80 5.45
C ARG A 5 12.74 -15.26 5.38
N GLN A 6 13.65 -16.19 5.11
CA GLN A 6 13.34 -17.61 5.01
C GLN A 6 12.77 -18.17 6.33
N ALA A 7 13.38 -17.82 7.46
CA ALA A 7 12.88 -18.21 8.79
C ALA A 7 11.45 -17.68 9.05
N LYS A 8 11.13 -16.46 8.60
CA LYS A 8 9.77 -15.89 8.73
C LYS A 8 8.75 -16.63 7.87
N ILE A 9 9.13 -17.03 6.66
CA ILE A 9 8.29 -17.81 5.76
C ILE A 9 8.02 -19.20 6.35
N GLU A 10 9.04 -19.86 6.89
CA GLU A 10 8.92 -21.17 7.52
C GLU A 10 8.00 -21.11 8.74
N ARG A 11 8.19 -20.12 9.63
CA ARG A 11 7.29 -19.89 10.77
C ARG A 11 5.84 -19.69 10.35
N TYR A 12 5.62 -18.85 9.32
CA TYR A 12 4.27 -18.61 8.80
C TYR A 12 3.64 -19.89 8.23
N LYS A 13 4.40 -20.69 7.48
CA LYS A 13 3.93 -21.98 6.95
C LYS A 13 3.54 -22.94 8.07
N GLN A 14 4.38 -23.08 9.09
CA GLN A 14 4.10 -23.93 10.26
C GLN A 14 2.84 -23.47 11.00
N LYS A 15 2.69 -22.16 11.24
CA LYS A 15 1.50 -21.58 11.86
C LYS A 15 0.24 -21.90 11.06
N LYS A 16 0.30 -21.71 9.73
CA LYS A 16 -0.83 -21.99 8.83
C LYS A 16 -1.21 -23.47 8.82
N GLU A 17 -0.23 -24.37 8.81
CA GLU A 17 -0.47 -25.81 8.88
C GLU A 17 -1.15 -26.22 10.19
N LEU A 18 -0.66 -25.70 11.33
CA LEU A 18 -1.28 -25.92 12.64
C LEU A 18 -2.73 -25.42 12.69
N GLU A 19 -2.99 -24.23 12.14
CA GLU A 19 -4.33 -23.66 12.09
C GLU A 19 -5.28 -24.47 11.20
N ASN A 20 -4.80 -24.95 10.05
CA ASN A 20 -5.58 -25.81 9.17
C ASN A 20 -5.94 -27.14 9.85
N ARG A 21 -4.99 -27.74 10.58
CA ARG A 21 -5.20 -29.00 11.32
C ARG A 21 -6.18 -28.80 12.48
N LEU A 22 -6.08 -27.69 13.20
CA LEU A 22 -7.07 -27.33 14.22
C LEU A 22 -8.45 -27.11 13.61
N ALA A 23 -8.54 -26.42 12.47
CA ALA A 23 -9.81 -26.17 11.80
C ALA A 23 -10.51 -27.45 11.33
N SER A 24 -9.76 -28.43 10.83
CA SER A 24 -10.34 -29.72 10.43
C SER A 24 -10.80 -30.55 11.61
N MET A 25 -10.06 -30.56 12.72
CA MET A 25 -10.41 -31.32 13.93
C MET A 25 -11.54 -30.66 14.74
N ARG A 26 -11.63 -29.33 14.70
CA ARG A 26 -12.59 -28.54 15.49
C ARG A 26 -14.03 -29.01 15.31
N THR A 27 -14.46 -29.26 14.09
CA THR A 27 -15.84 -29.69 13.79
C THR A 27 -16.17 -31.03 14.44
N PHE A 28 -15.25 -31.99 14.44
CA PHE A 28 -15.44 -33.31 15.04
C PHE A 28 -15.43 -33.26 16.58
N VAL A 29 -14.58 -32.40 17.14
CA VAL A 29 -14.52 -32.19 18.59
C VAL A 29 -15.78 -31.48 19.10
N GLU A 30 -16.23 -30.42 18.41
CA GLU A 30 -17.46 -29.69 18.77
C GLU A 30 -18.73 -30.52 18.57
N SER A 31 -18.76 -31.40 17.55
CA SER A 31 -19.89 -32.32 17.32
C SER A 31 -19.93 -33.52 18.27
N GLY A 32 -18.90 -33.71 19.11
CA GLY A 32 -18.80 -34.85 20.02
C GLY A 32 -18.54 -36.20 19.33
N GLN A 33 -18.10 -36.17 18.07
CA GLN A 33 -17.78 -37.37 17.28
C GLN A 33 -16.30 -37.76 17.38
N ALA A 34 -15.47 -36.93 18.02
CA ALA A 34 -14.04 -37.19 18.18
C ALA A 34 -13.75 -38.16 19.33
N ASP A 35 -12.81 -39.07 19.10
CA ASP A 35 -12.31 -39.99 20.12
C ASP A 35 -11.45 -39.25 21.18
N GLU A 36 -11.24 -39.86 22.36
CA GLU A 36 -10.48 -39.23 23.45
C GLU A 36 -9.08 -38.76 23.03
N ASP A 37 -8.39 -39.57 22.22
CA ASP A 37 -7.06 -39.25 21.71
C ASP A 37 -7.08 -38.06 20.75
N GLN A 38 -8.13 -37.93 19.92
CA GLN A 38 -8.30 -36.80 19.00
C GLN A 38 -8.60 -35.51 19.76
N ILE A 39 -9.42 -35.60 20.82
CA ILE A 39 -9.70 -34.47 21.71
C ILE A 39 -8.42 -34.01 22.40
N ARG A 40 -7.61 -34.94 22.90
CA ARG A 40 -6.32 -34.63 23.52
C ARG A 40 -5.37 -33.96 22.52
N GLU A 41 -5.22 -34.51 21.33
CA GLU A 41 -4.39 -33.92 20.27
C GLU A 41 -4.85 -32.51 19.91
N PHE A 42 -6.16 -32.29 19.76
CA PHE A 42 -6.73 -30.97 19.47
C PHE A 42 -6.34 -29.93 20.51
N TYR A 43 -6.50 -30.22 21.80
CA TYR A 43 -6.15 -29.26 22.86
C TYR A 43 -4.64 -29.06 23.00
N VAL A 44 -3.82 -30.09 22.78
CA VAL A 44 -2.36 -29.94 22.75
C VAL A 44 -1.93 -29.01 21.61
N LEU A 45 -2.47 -29.20 20.41
CA LEU A 45 -2.22 -28.32 19.26
C LEU A 45 -2.70 -26.89 19.54
N GLN A 46 -3.84 -26.73 20.23
CA GLN A 46 -4.36 -25.41 20.61
C GLN A 46 -3.42 -24.69 21.58
N ILE A 47 -2.87 -25.39 22.57
CA ILE A 47 -1.87 -24.84 23.50
C ILE A 47 -0.61 -24.44 22.73
N GLN A 48 -0.11 -25.31 21.85
CA GLN A 48 1.07 -25.01 21.02
C GLN A 48 0.87 -23.76 20.15
N LYS A 49 -0.31 -23.62 19.53
CA LYS A 49 -0.68 -22.41 18.78
C LYS A 49 -0.57 -21.17 19.68
N TRP A 50 -1.18 -21.20 20.86
CA TRP A 50 -1.19 -20.06 21.77
C TRP A 50 0.20 -19.73 22.33
N ILE A 51 1.06 -20.71 22.56
CA ILE A 51 2.46 -20.48 22.92
C ILE A 51 3.16 -19.68 21.82
N ASN A 52 3.04 -20.13 20.56
CA ASN A 52 3.66 -19.44 19.43
C ASN A 52 3.11 -18.02 19.26
N THR A 53 1.80 -17.82 19.36
CA THR A 53 1.19 -16.49 19.31
C THR A 53 1.68 -15.61 20.47
N SER A 54 1.77 -16.15 21.68
CA SER A 54 2.24 -15.37 22.83
C SER A 54 3.69 -14.91 22.66
N LEU A 55 4.56 -15.74 22.09
CA LEU A 55 5.94 -15.36 21.79
C LEU A 55 6.01 -14.26 20.72
N GLU A 56 5.19 -14.34 19.67
CA GLU A 56 5.09 -13.29 18.64
C GLU A 56 4.59 -11.96 19.24
N GLU A 57 3.58 -12.01 20.10
CA GLU A 57 3.02 -10.83 20.76
C GLU A 57 4.01 -10.21 21.75
N ILE A 58 4.80 -11.00 22.48
CA ILE A 58 5.87 -10.49 23.36
C ILE A 58 6.90 -9.70 22.54
N GLU A 59 7.36 -10.25 21.41
CA GLU A 59 8.30 -9.53 20.54
C GLU A 59 7.70 -8.23 19.99
N SER A 60 6.41 -8.25 19.62
CA SER A 60 5.67 -7.06 19.18
C SER A 60 5.58 -5.99 20.29
N ILE A 61 5.24 -6.39 21.52
CA ILE A 61 5.17 -5.51 22.68
C ILE A 61 6.54 -4.90 22.99
N ASP A 62 7.62 -5.69 22.94
CA ASP A 62 8.97 -5.19 23.18
C ASP A 62 9.35 -4.09 22.17
N GLN A 63 9.01 -4.28 20.89
CA GLN A 63 9.23 -3.26 19.85
C GLN A 63 8.40 -1.99 20.10
N GLU A 64 7.13 -2.14 20.47
CA GLU A 64 6.26 -1.00 20.81
C GLU A 64 6.80 -0.22 22.02
N MET A 65 7.24 -0.94 23.06
CA MET A 65 7.80 -0.35 24.27
C MET A 65 9.03 0.52 23.99
N VAL A 66 9.88 0.13 23.02
CA VAL A 66 11.02 0.95 22.59
C VAL A 66 10.54 2.28 21.98
N ILE A 67 9.51 2.25 21.14
CA ILE A 67 8.93 3.45 20.51
C ILE A 67 8.27 4.36 21.56
N LEU A 68 7.52 3.77 22.50
CA LEU A 68 6.86 4.53 23.56
C LEU A 68 7.87 5.21 24.49
N ARG A 69 8.97 4.52 24.82
CA ARG A 69 10.07 5.10 25.60
C ARG A 69 10.77 6.23 24.85
N SER A 70 11.05 6.08 23.56
CA SER A 70 11.70 7.13 22.77
C SER A 70 10.81 8.38 22.63
N ARG A 71 9.49 8.20 22.50
CA ARG A 71 8.51 9.30 22.55
C ARG A 71 8.51 10.00 23.90
N ALA A 72 8.57 9.25 25.00
CA ALA A 72 8.62 9.83 26.35
C ALA A 72 9.88 10.67 26.57
N THR A 73 11.03 10.24 26.04
CA THR A 73 12.27 11.04 26.06
C THR A 73 12.20 12.26 25.14
N ALA A 74 11.54 12.17 23.99
CA ALA A 74 11.36 13.31 23.08
C ALA A 74 10.37 14.37 23.61
N LYS A 75 9.51 14.00 24.57
CA LYS A 75 8.57 14.91 25.24
C LYS A 75 9.18 15.61 26.46
N GLN A 76 10.42 15.28 26.85
CA GLN A 76 11.15 16.06 27.84
C GLN A 76 11.50 17.43 27.21
N PRO A 77 11.11 18.56 27.83
CA PRO A 77 11.47 19.87 27.35
C PRO A 77 12.98 20.06 27.52
N SER A 78 13.76 19.82 26.47
CA SER A 78 15.14 20.26 26.45
C SER A 78 15.17 21.79 26.30
N ALA A 79 15.58 22.42 27.40
CA ALA A 79 16.05 23.81 27.56
C ALA A 79 15.03 24.89 28.01
N PRO A 80 15.49 25.89 28.80
CA PRO A 80 14.65 26.92 29.41
C PRO A 80 14.01 27.83 28.34
N PRO A 81 12.94 28.56 28.68
CA PRO A 81 12.27 29.46 27.76
C PRO A 81 13.15 30.69 27.54
N HIS A 82 14.11 30.62 26.62
CA HIS A 82 14.56 31.82 25.93
C HIS A 82 13.48 32.18 24.91
N ALA A 83 12.55 33.00 25.42
CA ALA A 83 11.63 33.79 24.62
C ALA A 83 12.43 34.66 23.64
N THR A 84 12.72 34.10 22.46
CA THR A 84 12.68 34.91 21.25
C THR A 84 11.30 34.67 20.67
N SER A 85 10.40 35.60 20.94
CA SER A 85 9.11 35.70 20.29
C SER A 85 9.33 35.87 18.79
N ARG A 86 9.59 34.77 18.08
CA ARG A 86 9.55 34.77 16.64
C ARG A 86 8.07 34.82 16.29
N PRO A 87 7.56 35.89 15.65
CA PRO A 87 6.15 35.95 15.30
C PRO A 87 5.82 34.70 14.48
N VAL A 88 4.76 34.00 14.88
CA VAL A 88 4.22 32.86 14.12
C VAL A 88 3.92 33.39 12.72
N ARG A 89 4.84 33.15 11.78
CA ARG A 89 4.62 33.53 10.39
C ARG A 89 3.48 32.67 9.88
N ALA A 90 2.47 33.31 9.31
CA ALA A 90 1.38 32.59 8.65
C ALA A 90 2.00 31.55 7.69
N PRO A 91 1.48 30.30 7.68
CA PRO A 91 2.00 29.27 6.80
C PRO A 91 2.00 29.78 5.37
N MET A 92 3.16 29.78 4.72
CA MET A 92 3.28 30.23 3.35
C MET A 92 2.43 29.35 2.46
N LYS A 93 1.53 29.95 1.68
CA LYS A 93 0.78 29.24 0.65
C LYS A 93 1.77 28.69 -0.37
N PRO A 94 1.72 27.40 -0.73
CA PRO A 94 2.56 26.87 -1.79
C PRO A 94 2.24 27.63 -3.09
N PHE A 95 3.26 28.18 -3.73
CA PHE A 95 3.14 28.86 -5.02
C PHE A 95 4.01 28.12 -6.05
N ILE A 96 3.55 28.12 -7.29
CA ILE A 96 4.30 27.56 -8.42
C ILE A 96 4.97 28.70 -9.17
N LEU A 97 6.28 28.61 -9.39
CA LEU A 97 7.02 29.58 -10.18
C LEU A 97 6.85 29.26 -11.67
N THR A 98 5.94 29.97 -12.35
CA THR A 98 5.67 29.80 -13.79
C THR A 98 6.38 30.86 -14.62
N ARG A 99 6.78 30.53 -15.86
CA ARG A 99 7.47 31.47 -16.78
C ARG A 99 6.53 32.57 -17.33
N ASP A 100 5.28 32.21 -17.61
CA ASP A 100 4.32 33.10 -18.27
C ASP A 100 3.08 33.38 -17.42
N ALA A 101 2.48 34.55 -17.60
CA ALA A 101 1.26 34.97 -16.90
C ALA A 101 0.06 34.04 -17.19
N ALA A 102 -0.01 33.46 -18.39
CA ALA A 102 -1.03 32.48 -18.74
C ALA A 102 -0.90 31.19 -17.92
N GLN A 103 0.34 30.69 -17.75
CA GLN A 103 0.63 29.54 -16.91
C GLN A 103 0.38 29.85 -15.43
N ALA A 104 0.72 31.05 -14.97
CA ALA A 104 0.44 31.50 -13.60
C ALA A 104 -1.07 31.48 -13.28
N LYS A 105 -1.92 31.80 -14.26
CA LYS A 105 -3.38 31.81 -14.09
C LYS A 105 -3.97 30.41 -13.98
N VAL A 106 -3.36 29.42 -14.63
CA VAL A 106 -3.82 28.02 -14.59
C VAL A 106 -3.21 27.26 -13.40
N PHE A 107 -1.94 27.50 -13.09
CA PHE A 107 -1.15 26.70 -12.14
C PHE A 107 -0.65 27.48 -10.91
N GLY A 108 -0.56 28.81 -10.98
CA GLY A 108 0.13 29.65 -9.99
C GLY A 108 -0.72 30.05 -8.77
N ALA A 109 -2.03 30.24 -8.95
CA ALA A 109 -2.97 30.31 -7.84
C ALA A 109 -3.21 28.87 -7.39
N GLY A 110 -2.33 28.36 -6.51
CA GLY A 110 -2.23 26.97 -6.10
C GLY A 110 -3.58 26.27 -6.17
N TYR A 111 -3.67 25.24 -7.03
CA TYR A 111 -4.87 24.58 -7.54
C TYR A 111 -6.17 25.10 -6.88
N PRO A 112 -7.16 25.60 -7.64
CA PRO A 112 -8.54 25.63 -7.18
C PRO A 112 -9.04 24.19 -6.96
N GLY A 113 -8.45 23.47 -6.01
CA GLY A 113 -9.09 23.13 -4.76
C GLY A 113 -10.45 22.53 -4.96
N LEU A 114 -10.43 21.31 -5.50
CA LEU A 114 -11.54 20.37 -5.65
C LEU A 114 -12.39 20.59 -6.92
N PRO A 115 -12.50 19.57 -7.79
CA PRO A 115 -13.59 19.51 -8.76
C PRO A 115 -14.93 19.60 -8.01
N THR A 116 -15.55 20.78 -8.03
CA THR A 116 -16.86 21.01 -7.40
C THR A 116 -18.02 20.51 -8.25
N VAL A 117 -17.75 20.11 -9.49
CA VAL A 117 -18.74 19.55 -10.42
C VAL A 117 -18.37 18.12 -10.72
N THR A 118 -19.38 17.25 -10.71
CA THR A 118 -19.23 15.89 -11.20
C THR A 118 -19.06 15.89 -12.73
N VAL A 119 -18.58 14.78 -13.30
CA VAL A 119 -18.48 14.62 -14.75
C VAL A 119 -19.85 14.84 -15.42
N ASP A 120 -20.92 14.38 -14.78
CA ASP A 120 -22.29 14.50 -15.29
C ASP A 120 -22.81 15.95 -15.24
N ASP A 121 -22.58 16.68 -14.13
CA ASP A 121 -22.90 18.11 -14.00
C ASP A 121 -22.23 18.94 -15.10
N TRP A 122 -20.99 18.58 -15.45
CA TRP A 122 -20.25 19.26 -16.50
C TRP A 122 -20.86 19.04 -17.89
N TYR A 123 -21.33 17.82 -18.18
CA TYR A 123 -22.05 17.53 -19.42
C TYR A 123 -23.39 18.27 -19.47
N GLU A 124 -24.13 18.32 -18.38
CA GLU A 124 -25.36 19.10 -18.28
C GLU A 124 -25.13 20.59 -18.53
N GLN A 125 -24.09 21.15 -17.92
CA GLN A 125 -23.74 22.56 -18.08
C GLN A 125 -23.35 22.89 -19.53
N ARG A 126 -22.61 22.00 -20.21
CA ARG A 126 -22.30 22.12 -21.64
C ARG A 126 -23.51 21.96 -22.56
N ARG A 127 -24.43 21.04 -22.25
CA ARG A 127 -25.71 20.88 -22.96
C ARG A 127 -26.52 22.16 -22.87
N ARG A 128 -26.58 22.78 -21.68
CA ARG A 128 -27.30 24.03 -21.40
C ARG A 128 -26.69 25.25 -22.11
N GLN A 129 -25.37 25.27 -22.28
CA GLN A 129 -24.66 26.31 -23.05
C GLN A 129 -24.73 26.11 -24.58
N GLY A 130 -25.41 25.05 -25.05
CA GLY A 130 -25.64 24.80 -26.48
C GLY A 130 -24.39 24.41 -27.28
N LEU A 131 -23.27 24.13 -26.62
CA LEU A 131 -21.99 23.84 -27.28
C LEU A 131 -21.84 22.36 -27.67
N VAL A 132 -22.73 21.48 -27.21
CA VAL A 132 -22.75 20.05 -27.54
C VAL A 132 -24.05 19.75 -28.29
N SER A 133 -23.97 19.72 -29.62
CA SER A 133 -25.03 19.15 -30.46
C SER A 133 -25.12 17.65 -30.18
N ALA A 134 -26.32 17.15 -29.91
CA ALA A 134 -26.62 15.74 -29.64
C ALA A 134 -26.53 14.85 -30.89
N GLN A 135 -25.58 15.09 -31.79
CA GLN A 135 -25.34 14.32 -33.01
C GLN A 135 -24.10 13.42 -32.94
N GLY A 136 -23.52 13.26 -31.74
CA GLY A 136 -22.32 12.45 -31.51
C GLY A 136 -22.49 11.27 -30.56
N ALA A 137 -23.71 10.79 -30.33
CA ALA A 137 -23.89 9.52 -29.63
C ALA A 137 -23.76 8.38 -30.66
N PRO A 138 -22.69 7.56 -30.64
CA PRO A 138 -22.65 6.38 -31.47
C PRO A 138 -23.78 5.45 -31.01
N GLN A 139 -24.76 5.24 -31.90
CA GLN A 139 -25.66 4.11 -31.82
C GLN A 139 -24.80 2.85 -31.72
N ARG A 140 -24.83 2.17 -30.57
CA ARG A 140 -24.31 0.81 -30.46
C ARG A 140 -25.20 -0.09 -31.31
N THR A 141 -24.76 -0.34 -32.54
CA THR A 141 -25.14 -1.54 -33.27
C THR A 141 -24.50 -2.75 -32.59
N PRO A 142 -25.17 -3.91 -32.51
CA PRO A 142 -24.53 -5.13 -32.05
C PRO A 142 -23.62 -5.62 -33.19
N ALA A 143 -22.43 -5.04 -33.29
CA ALA A 143 -21.42 -5.49 -34.23
C ALA A 143 -20.76 -6.75 -33.67
N GLY A 144 -20.86 -7.85 -34.43
CA GLY A 144 -20.03 -9.03 -34.24
C GLY A 144 -18.57 -8.64 -34.18
N ILE A 145 -17.81 -9.43 -33.43
CA ILE A 145 -16.38 -9.29 -33.12
C ILE A 145 -15.65 -8.85 -34.39
N THR A 146 -15.29 -7.58 -34.48
CA THR A 146 -14.55 -7.02 -35.62
C THR A 146 -13.08 -7.38 -35.46
N ASP A 147 -12.31 -7.41 -36.57
CA ASP A 147 -10.86 -7.66 -36.54
C ASP A 147 -10.11 -6.70 -35.60
N GLU A 148 -10.67 -5.51 -35.34
CA GLU A 148 -10.14 -4.55 -34.35
C GLU A 148 -10.24 -5.05 -32.90
N ASP A 149 -11.29 -5.78 -32.52
CA ASP A 149 -11.43 -6.35 -31.18
C ASP A 149 -10.44 -7.51 -30.97
N LEU A 150 -10.15 -8.28 -32.02
CA LEU A 150 -9.13 -9.33 -32.00
C LEU A 150 -7.72 -8.74 -31.88
N GLN A 151 -7.44 -7.65 -32.60
CA GLN A 151 -6.18 -6.92 -32.47
C GLN A 151 -6.02 -6.29 -31.09
N LYS A 152 -7.09 -5.71 -30.51
CA LYS A 152 -7.07 -5.20 -29.13
C LYS A 152 -6.80 -6.28 -28.11
N GLN A 153 -7.42 -7.46 -28.22
CA GLN A 153 -7.11 -8.57 -27.31
C GLN A 153 -5.68 -9.06 -27.47
N GLN A 154 -5.14 -9.09 -28.69
CA GLN A 154 -3.72 -9.44 -28.89
C GLN A 154 -2.79 -8.36 -28.33
N GLN A 155 -3.18 -7.10 -28.38
CA GLN A 155 -2.43 -5.98 -27.83
C GLN A 155 -2.48 -5.95 -26.30
N GLU A 156 -3.64 -6.17 -25.69
CA GLU A 156 -3.80 -6.34 -24.23
C GLU A 156 -2.98 -7.53 -23.72
N LYS A 157 -3.02 -8.68 -24.41
CA LYS A 157 -2.18 -9.83 -24.04
C LYS A 157 -0.68 -9.54 -24.10
N LYS A 158 -0.27 -8.71 -25.05
CA LYS A 158 1.12 -8.31 -25.22
C LYS A 158 1.55 -7.29 -24.15
N GLU A 159 0.63 -6.41 -23.75
CA GLU A 159 0.82 -5.51 -22.61
C GLU A 159 0.85 -6.28 -21.26
N GLU A 160 0.07 -7.35 -21.09
CA GLU A 160 0.16 -8.25 -19.93
C GLU A 160 1.46 -9.07 -19.89
N GLU A 161 2.01 -9.48 -21.05
CA GLU A 161 3.34 -10.12 -21.12
C GLU A 161 4.47 -9.15 -20.74
N ASP A 162 4.35 -7.87 -21.16
CA ASP A 162 5.27 -6.80 -20.72
C ASP A 162 5.18 -6.57 -19.19
N ASP A 163 4.05 -6.90 -18.55
CA ASP A 163 3.87 -6.81 -17.09
C ASP A 163 4.56 -7.97 -16.33
N GLU A 164 4.63 -9.18 -16.88
CA GLU A 164 5.38 -10.28 -16.24
C GLU A 164 6.88 -9.97 -16.20
N GLU A 165 7.42 -9.46 -17.31
CA GLU A 165 8.83 -9.06 -17.38
C GLU A 165 9.10 -7.84 -16.49
N ALA A 166 8.17 -6.88 -16.43
CA ALA A 166 8.24 -5.76 -15.50
C ALA A 166 8.22 -6.20 -14.02
N LEU A 167 7.39 -7.20 -13.67
CA LEU A 167 7.36 -7.80 -12.34
C LEU A 167 8.67 -8.54 -12.02
N GLN A 168 9.21 -9.30 -12.98
CA GLN A 168 10.51 -9.97 -12.85
C GLN A 168 11.63 -8.93 -12.63
N LYS A 169 11.63 -7.87 -13.43
CA LYS A 169 12.60 -6.77 -13.35
C LYS A 169 12.47 -6.00 -12.05
N ALA A 170 11.26 -5.77 -11.56
CA ALA A 170 11.01 -5.14 -10.26
C ALA A 170 11.53 -6.00 -9.10
N ARG A 171 11.31 -7.32 -9.15
CA ARG A 171 11.87 -8.27 -8.16
C ARG A 171 13.39 -8.27 -8.20
N ASN A 172 13.99 -8.39 -9.39
CA ASN A 172 15.46 -8.37 -9.56
C ASN A 172 16.07 -7.03 -9.10
N TRP A 173 15.37 -5.92 -9.33
CA TRP A 173 15.79 -4.60 -8.87
C TRP A 173 15.75 -4.47 -7.35
N ASP A 174 14.79 -5.13 -6.69
CA ASP A 174 14.71 -5.20 -5.23
C ASP A 174 15.88 -6.01 -4.63
N ASP A 175 16.14 -7.20 -5.18
CA ASP A 175 17.26 -8.06 -4.77
C ASP A 175 18.63 -7.37 -4.94
N TRP A 176 18.78 -6.56 -6.00
CA TRP A 176 20.00 -5.79 -6.22
C TRP A 176 20.18 -4.66 -5.19
N LYS A 177 19.13 -3.91 -4.86
CA LYS A 177 19.20 -2.85 -3.83
C LYS A 177 19.52 -3.42 -2.44
N ASP A 178 19.02 -4.62 -2.13
CA ASP A 178 19.28 -5.31 -0.87
C ASP A 178 20.77 -5.68 -0.68
N THR A 179 21.49 -5.90 -1.78
CA THR A 179 22.93 -6.20 -1.78
C THR A 179 23.81 -4.97 -1.99
N HIS A 180 23.23 -3.84 -2.41
CA HIS A 180 23.94 -2.59 -2.70
C HIS A 180 23.35 -1.41 -1.89
N PRO A 181 23.76 -1.25 -0.62
CA PRO A 181 23.31 -0.14 0.22
C PRO A 181 23.67 1.22 -0.39
N ARG A 182 22.76 2.19 -0.24
CA ARG A 182 23.01 3.57 -0.67
C ARG A 182 24.26 4.12 0.04
N GLY A 183 25.21 4.65 -0.74
CA GLY A 183 26.48 5.17 -0.22
C GLY A 183 27.68 4.23 -0.39
N TYR A 184 27.50 3.05 -0.97
CA TYR A 184 28.61 2.21 -1.43
C TYR A 184 29.30 2.87 -2.63
N GLY A 185 30.35 3.65 -2.39
CA GLY A 185 31.19 4.23 -3.46
C GLY A 185 31.42 5.74 -3.43
N ASN A 186 30.81 6.50 -2.51
CA ASN A 186 31.22 7.89 -2.28
C ASN A 186 31.26 8.20 -0.77
N ARG A 187 32.47 8.09 -0.20
CA ARG A 187 32.77 8.44 1.21
C ARG A 187 33.68 9.67 1.33
N GLN A 188 34.06 10.28 0.21
CA GLN A 188 35.09 11.33 0.16
C GLN A 188 34.50 12.73 -0.10
N ASN A 189 33.19 12.86 -0.30
CA ASN A 189 32.53 14.15 -0.41
C ASN A 189 31.53 14.34 0.75
N MET A 190 32.06 14.75 1.90
CA MET A 190 31.27 15.26 3.03
C MET A 190 31.34 16.79 2.96
N GLY A 191 30.52 17.38 2.09
CA GLY A 191 30.30 18.82 1.98
C GLY A 191 29.10 19.26 2.79
#